data_AF-A0A6P5J8X7-F1
#
_entry.id   AF-A0A6P5J8X7-F1
#
_cell.length_a   1.000
_cell.length_b   1.000
_cell.length_c   1.000
_cell.angle_alpha   90.00
_cell.angle_beta   90.00
_cell.angle_gamma   90.00
#
_symmetry.space_group_name_H-M   'P 1'
#
loop_
_entity.id
_entity.type
_entity.pdbx_description
1 polymer ?
#
loop_
_entity_poly.entity_id
_entity_poly.type
_entity_poly.pdbx_seq_one_letter_code
_entity_poly.pdbx_strand_id
1 'polypeptide(L)'
;MAQGGDGLLREGDLLPPPSSSVMPPEAVVSQWRYSHESDWQWGLRRTFICRHLHKYPGAALDQLLALSSAWTNHIFLGCRYSPQLMEKIFKMAEGIDIGEMPSHELVLPNAPKAQKRPPSPCAACPSTSPGRATSKKDKELRISLPASTQQE
;
A
#
# COMPACT_ATOMS: atom_id res chain seq x y z
N MET A 1 11.87 -1.37 -76.08
CA MET A 1 11.01 -0.69 -75.08
C MET A 1 10.86 -1.69 -73.94
N ALA A 2 11.63 -1.54 -72.86
CA ALA A 2 11.22 -0.89 -71.59
C ALA A 2 10.12 -1.72 -70.89
N GLN A 3 10.15 -2.11 -69.61
CA GLN A 3 10.92 -1.79 -68.41
C GLN A 3 10.43 -2.74 -67.28
N GLY A 4 11.24 -2.93 -66.23
CA GLY A 4 10.82 -3.22 -64.84
C GLY A 4 10.37 -4.67 -64.54
N GLY A 5 10.96 -5.45 -63.63
CA GLY A 5 11.85 -5.08 -62.53
C GLY A 5 11.08 -4.74 -61.25
N ASP A 6 10.08 -5.53 -60.85
CA ASP A 6 9.59 -5.54 -59.47
C ASP A 6 10.38 -6.56 -58.65
N GLY A 7 11.51 -6.09 -58.12
CA GLY A 7 12.13 -6.73 -56.97
C GLY A 7 11.16 -6.67 -55.81
N LEU A 8 10.56 -7.81 -55.46
CA LEU A 8 9.83 -8.00 -54.22
C LEU A 8 10.79 -7.74 -53.06
N LEU A 9 10.76 -6.50 -52.58
CA LEU A 9 11.50 -6.04 -51.42
C LEU A 9 11.16 -6.93 -50.24
N ARG A 10 12.21 -7.58 -49.72
CA ARG A 10 12.27 -8.21 -48.42
C ARG A 10 11.64 -7.25 -47.40
N GLU A 11 10.41 -7.53 -46.98
CA GLU A 11 9.89 -6.98 -45.74
C GLU A 11 10.80 -7.49 -44.63
N GLY A 12 11.83 -6.69 -44.34
CA GLY A 12 12.42 -6.65 -43.04
C GLY A 12 11.31 -6.19 -42.13
N ASP A 13 10.62 -7.17 -41.55
CA ASP A 13 9.85 -7.02 -40.33
C ASP A 13 10.82 -6.43 -39.31
N LEU A 14 10.86 -5.09 -39.28
CA LEU A 14 11.47 -4.30 -38.23
C LEU A 14 10.59 -4.58 -37.02
N LEU A 15 10.80 -5.75 -36.40
CA LEU A 15 10.40 -5.98 -35.03
C LEU A 15 10.96 -4.79 -34.24
N PRO A 16 10.11 -3.96 -33.64
CA PRO A 16 10.62 -2.93 -32.74
C PRO A 16 11.47 -3.67 -31.70
N PRO A 17 12.63 -3.10 -31.29
CA PRO A 17 13.43 -3.71 -30.24
C PRO A 17 12.50 -3.97 -29.05
N PRO A 18 12.60 -5.13 -28.37
CA PRO A 18 11.81 -5.41 -27.19
C PRO A 18 12.19 -4.37 -26.13
N SER A 19 11.46 -3.26 -26.11
CA SER A 19 11.46 -2.34 -24.98
C SER A 19 11.14 -3.20 -23.77
N SER A 20 12.04 -3.19 -22.80
CA SER A 20 12.09 -4.07 -21.62
C SER A 20 10.93 -3.88 -20.62
N SER A 21 9.75 -3.52 -21.12
CA SER A 21 8.51 -3.37 -20.38
C SER A 21 7.42 -4.15 -21.11
N VAL A 22 7.56 -5.48 -21.17
CA VAL A 22 6.40 -6.36 -21.29
C VAL A 22 5.63 -6.14 -19.99
N MET A 23 4.71 -5.18 -20.00
CA MET A 23 3.79 -5.00 -18.89
C MET A 23 3.05 -6.34 -18.71
N PRO A 24 2.79 -6.75 -17.46
CA PRO A 24 2.00 -7.94 -17.21
C PRO A 24 0.66 -7.82 -17.95
N PRO A 25 0.11 -8.93 -18.47
CA PRO A 25 -1.21 -8.91 -19.07
C PRO A 25 -2.18 -8.26 -18.08
N GLU A 26 -2.90 -7.25 -18.54
CA GLU A 26 -3.80 -6.44 -17.72
C GLU A 26 -4.76 -7.30 -16.86
N ALA A 27 -5.20 -8.41 -17.44
CA ALA A 27 -6.02 -9.44 -16.80
C ALA A 27 -5.42 -10.00 -15.49
N VAL A 28 -4.10 -10.18 -15.41
CA VAL A 28 -3.43 -10.70 -14.21
C VAL A 28 -3.46 -9.67 -13.09
N VAL A 29 -3.31 -8.38 -13.41
CA VAL A 29 -3.31 -7.32 -12.40
C VAL A 29 -4.72 -7.08 -11.89
N SER A 30 -5.72 -7.13 -12.78
CA SER A 30 -7.14 -6.97 -12.44
C SER A 30 -7.65 -7.98 -11.43
N GLN A 31 -7.04 -9.17 -11.31
CA GLN A 31 -7.40 -10.16 -10.29
C GLN A 31 -7.11 -9.69 -8.84
N TRP A 32 -6.24 -8.68 -8.66
CA TRP A 32 -5.88 -8.15 -7.33
C TRP A 32 -6.74 -6.96 -6.90
N ARG A 33 -7.72 -6.55 -7.72
CA ARG A 33 -8.69 -5.52 -7.37
C ARG A 33 -9.65 -6.05 -6.30
N TYR A 34 -9.93 -5.25 -5.27
CA TYR A 34 -10.99 -5.56 -4.32
C TYR A 34 -12.35 -5.08 -4.82
N SER A 35 -13.41 -5.82 -4.48
CA SER A 35 -14.79 -5.51 -4.92
C SER A 35 -15.33 -4.18 -4.39
N HIS A 36 -14.77 -3.67 -3.29
CA HIS A 36 -15.20 -2.44 -2.62
C HIS A 36 -14.37 -1.22 -3.01
N GLU A 37 -13.39 -1.37 -3.92
CA GLU A 37 -12.56 -0.27 -4.38
C GLU A 37 -13.24 0.53 -5.49
N SER A 38 -13.22 1.85 -5.35
CA SER A 38 -13.59 2.76 -6.43
C SER A 38 -12.61 2.65 -7.60
N ASP A 39 -13.04 3.02 -8.81
CA ASP A 39 -12.15 2.99 -9.98
C ASP A 39 -10.93 3.90 -9.83
N TRP A 40 -11.08 5.01 -9.10
CA TRP A 40 -9.96 5.91 -8.79
C TRP A 40 -8.95 5.25 -7.84
N GLN A 41 -9.42 4.65 -6.74
CA GLN A 41 -8.57 3.90 -5.81
C GLN A 41 -7.83 2.77 -6.53
N TRP A 42 -8.56 2.04 -7.37
CA TRP A 42 -8.00 0.96 -8.17
C TRP A 42 -6.96 1.46 -9.17
N GLY A 43 -7.21 2.57 -9.87
CA GLY A 43 -6.26 3.15 -10.82
C GLY A 43 -4.91 3.49 -10.18
N LEU A 44 -4.93 4.07 -8.98
CA LEU A 44 -3.72 4.37 -8.21
C LEU A 44 -3.00 3.08 -7.76
N ARG A 45 -3.72 2.13 -7.15
CA ARG A 45 -3.11 0.85 -6.71
C ARG A 45 -2.53 0.07 -7.87
N ARG A 46 -3.26 -0.02 -8.98
CA ARG A 46 -2.80 -0.71 -10.18
C ARG A 46 -1.49 -0.12 -10.69
N THR A 47 -1.40 1.21 -10.75
CA THR A 47 -0.17 1.91 -11.15
C THR A 47 0.98 1.60 -10.19
N PHE A 48 0.72 1.62 -8.88
CA PHE A 48 1.70 1.28 -7.84
C PHE A 48 2.22 -0.16 -7.98
N ILE A 49 1.31 -1.12 -8.19
CA ILE A 49 1.64 -2.54 -8.34
C ILE A 49 2.46 -2.77 -9.62
N CYS A 50 1.97 -2.29 -10.78
CA CYS A 50 2.65 -2.47 -12.06
C CYS A 50 4.09 -1.95 -12.05
N ARG A 51 4.33 -0.80 -11.41
CA ARG A 51 5.66 -0.18 -11.33
C ARG A 51 6.67 -1.04 -10.58
N HIS A 52 6.24 -1.79 -9.57
CA HIS A 52 7.13 -2.54 -8.68
C HIS A 52 7.10 -4.05 -8.89
N LEU A 53 6.24 -4.55 -9.79
CA LEU A 53 6.03 -5.99 -9.93
C LEU A 53 7.33 -6.76 -10.20
N HIS A 54 8.22 -6.21 -11.03
CA HIS A 54 9.52 -6.81 -11.35
C HIS A 54 10.44 -6.98 -10.13
N LYS A 55 10.26 -6.18 -9.07
CA LYS A 55 11.08 -6.22 -7.85
C LYS A 55 10.55 -7.20 -6.79
N TYR A 56 9.32 -7.68 -6.96
CA TYR A 56 8.61 -8.52 -5.99
C TYR A 56 8.08 -9.82 -6.62
N PRO A 57 8.95 -10.73 -7.09
CA PRO A 57 8.52 -12.00 -7.66
C PRO A 57 8.08 -13.01 -6.58
N GLY A 58 7.21 -13.95 -6.96
CA GLY A 58 6.82 -15.09 -6.11
C GLY A 58 6.17 -14.66 -4.79
N ALA A 59 6.64 -15.20 -3.67
CA ALA A 59 6.09 -14.91 -2.33
C ALA A 59 6.25 -13.43 -1.91
N ALA A 60 7.14 -12.67 -2.55
CA ALA A 60 7.28 -11.24 -2.29
C ALA A 60 6.10 -10.43 -2.87
N LEU A 61 5.29 -11.01 -3.76
CA LEU A 61 4.12 -10.38 -4.35
C LEU A 61 3.09 -9.96 -3.28
N ASP A 62 2.83 -10.82 -2.30
CA ASP A 62 1.89 -10.49 -1.20
C ASP A 62 2.36 -9.26 -0.42
N GLN A 63 3.67 -9.09 -0.25
CA GLN A 63 4.23 -7.89 0.37
C GLN A 63 3.95 -6.64 -0.48
N LEU A 64 4.09 -6.73 -1.81
CA LEU A 64 3.76 -5.63 -2.70
C LEU A 64 2.27 -5.27 -2.65
N LEU A 65 1.40 -6.28 -2.65
CA LEU A 65 -0.04 -6.07 -2.52
C LEU A 65 -0.38 -5.39 -1.19
N ALA A 66 0.19 -5.84 -0.07
CA ALA A 66 0.01 -5.21 1.23
C ALA A 66 0.51 -3.76 1.27
N LEU A 67 1.66 -3.46 0.65
CA LEU A 67 2.18 -2.10 0.53
C LEU A 67 1.25 -1.20 -0.29
N SER A 68 0.70 -1.71 -1.40
CA SER A 68 -0.25 -0.97 -2.22
C SER A 68 -1.53 -0.62 -1.45
N SER A 69 -2.05 -1.57 -0.64
CA SER A 69 -3.24 -1.36 0.17
C SER A 69 -2.96 -0.39 1.32
N ALA A 70 -1.81 -0.50 1.99
CA ALA A 70 -1.43 0.43 3.05
C ALA A 70 -1.31 1.87 2.53
N TRP A 71 -0.77 2.03 1.32
CA TRP A 71 -0.66 3.33 0.67
C TRP A 71 -2.03 3.96 0.38
N THR A 72 -2.96 3.23 -0.23
CA THR A 72 -4.30 3.77 -0.50
C THR A 72 -5.13 3.95 0.76
N ASN A 73 -4.99 3.07 1.75
CA ASN A 73 -5.63 3.27 3.05
C ASN A 73 -5.12 4.54 3.73
N HIS A 74 -3.84 4.88 3.56
CA HIS A 74 -3.32 6.14 4.06
C HIS A 74 -3.95 7.35 3.35
N ILE A 75 -4.06 7.31 2.01
CA ILE A 75 -4.55 8.43 1.19
C ILE A 75 -6.07 8.61 1.26
N PHE A 76 -6.85 7.53 1.34
CA PHE A 76 -8.30 7.59 1.25
C PHE A 76 -8.99 7.45 2.60
N LEU A 77 -8.39 6.70 3.53
CA LEU A 77 -8.98 6.40 4.84
C LEU A 77 -8.22 7.06 6.00
N GLY A 78 -7.13 7.78 5.72
CA GLY A 78 -6.31 8.43 6.75
C GLY A 78 -5.61 7.47 7.72
N CYS A 79 -5.46 6.18 7.35
CA CYS A 79 -4.81 5.20 8.21
C CYS A 79 -3.36 5.59 8.53
N ARG A 80 -2.93 5.36 9.77
CA ARG A 80 -1.58 5.68 10.25
C ARG A 80 -0.77 4.41 10.47
N TYR A 81 0.46 4.42 9.98
CA TYR A 81 1.41 3.34 10.11
C TYR A 81 2.73 3.85 10.71
N SER A 82 3.68 2.94 10.98
CA SER A 82 4.99 3.34 11.49
C SER A 82 5.71 4.29 10.50
N PRO A 83 6.50 5.26 11.00
CA PRO A 83 7.14 6.25 10.14
C PRO A 83 8.08 5.60 9.10
N GLN A 84 8.79 4.53 9.49
CA GLN A 84 9.66 3.77 8.60
C GLN A 84 8.90 3.11 7.44
N LEU A 85 7.70 2.58 7.70
CA LEU A 85 6.86 1.99 6.66
C LEU A 85 6.32 3.08 5.71
N MET A 86 5.86 4.19 6.27
CA MET A 86 5.35 5.31 5.48
C MET A 86 6.42 5.92 4.58
N GLU A 87 7.64 6.12 5.08
CA GLU A 87 8.76 6.61 4.27
C GLU A 87 9.02 5.70 3.07
N LYS A 88 9.07 4.38 3.29
CA LYS A 88 9.22 3.40 2.22
C LYS A 88 8.08 3.48 1.20
N ILE A 89 6.84 3.54 1.67
CA ILE A 89 5.66 3.61 0.82
C ILE A 89 5.69 4.88 -0.05
N PHE A 90 6.00 6.04 0.53
CA PHE A 90 6.09 7.29 -0.23
C PHE A 90 7.22 7.28 -1.25
N LYS A 91 8.38 6.71 -0.89
CA LYS A 91 9.47 6.51 -1.85
C LYS A 91 9.06 5.60 -3.02
N MET A 92 8.25 4.58 -2.77
CA MET A 92 7.71 3.72 -3.83
C MET A 92 6.65 4.46 -4.66
N ALA A 93 5.83 5.30 -4.03
CA ALA A 93 4.77 6.07 -4.70
C ALA A 93 5.30 7.29 -5.48
N GLU A 94 6.60 7.55 -5.47
CA GLU A 94 7.20 8.70 -6.14
C GLU A 94 6.87 8.72 -7.63
N GLY A 95 6.26 9.82 -8.08
CA GLY A 95 5.82 10.01 -9.46
C GLY A 95 4.51 9.31 -9.83
N ILE A 96 3.71 8.87 -8.86
CA ILE A 96 2.29 8.55 -9.08
C ILE A 96 1.48 9.80 -8.74
N ASP A 97 0.77 10.34 -9.73
CA ASP A 97 -0.09 11.50 -9.52
C ASP A 97 -1.40 11.08 -8.85
N ILE A 98 -1.68 11.69 -7.70
CA ILE A 98 -2.87 11.42 -6.89
C ILE A 98 -3.99 12.42 -7.26
N GLY A 99 -3.67 13.56 -7.87
CA GLY A 99 -4.61 14.67 -8.04
C GLY A 99 -4.89 15.38 -6.71
N GLU A 100 -6.13 15.84 -6.51
CA GLU A 100 -6.55 16.47 -5.25
C GLU A 100 -6.64 15.44 -4.11
N MET A 101 -5.80 15.61 -3.09
CA MET A 101 -5.78 14.73 -1.92
C MET A 101 -7.06 14.91 -1.09
N PRO A 102 -7.80 13.83 -0.76
CA PRO A 102 -8.91 13.92 0.18
C PRO A 102 -8.42 14.41 1.55
N SER A 103 -8.92 15.55 2.02
CA SER A 103 -8.61 16.04 3.37
C SER A 103 -9.43 15.29 4.41
N HIS A 104 -8.76 14.45 5.21
CA HIS A 104 -9.36 13.77 6.36
C HIS A 104 -9.33 14.69 7.60
N GLU A 105 -9.91 15.88 7.50
CA GLU A 105 -10.13 16.69 8.69
C GLU A 105 -11.24 16.02 9.51
N LEU A 106 -10.88 15.51 10.69
CA LEU A 106 -11.86 15.14 11.70
C LEU A 106 -12.52 16.44 12.17
N VAL A 107 -13.51 16.92 11.42
CA VAL A 107 -14.34 18.05 11.83
C VAL A 107 -15.04 17.62 13.10
N LEU A 108 -14.47 17.97 14.25
CA LEU A 108 -15.24 18.16 15.47
C LEU A 108 -15.94 19.52 15.26
N PRO A 109 -17.26 19.56 14.96
CA PRO A 109 -17.92 20.82 14.59
C PRO A 109 -17.95 21.84 15.74
N ASN A 110 -17.52 21.45 16.94
CA ASN A 110 -17.36 22.29 18.11
C ASN A 110 -16.55 21.51 19.15
N ALA A 111 -15.25 21.74 19.27
CA ALA A 111 -14.52 21.31 20.46
C ALA A 111 -14.68 22.42 21.51
N PRO A 112 -15.56 22.28 22.52
CA PRO A 112 -15.55 23.22 23.65
C PRO A 112 -14.17 23.15 24.29
N LYS A 113 -13.59 24.32 24.57
CA LYS A 113 -12.31 24.51 25.25
C LYS A 113 -12.15 23.44 26.33
N ALA A 114 -11.10 22.63 26.21
CA ALA A 114 -10.85 21.51 27.11
C ALA A 114 -10.92 21.96 28.58
N GLN A 115 -12.04 21.68 29.25
CA GLN A 115 -12.07 21.64 30.70
C GLN A 115 -11.37 20.34 31.09
N LYS A 116 -10.23 20.49 31.76
CA LYS A 116 -9.43 19.39 32.30
C LYS A 116 -10.37 18.44 33.04
N ARG A 117 -10.51 17.21 32.52
CA ARG A 117 -11.19 16.13 33.25
C ARG A 117 -10.54 16.02 34.63
N PRO A 118 -11.29 16.06 35.73
CA PRO A 118 -10.70 15.87 37.04
C PRO A 118 -10.03 14.48 37.08
N PRO A 119 -8.87 14.36 37.75
CA PRO A 119 -8.18 13.08 37.86
C PRO A 119 -9.08 12.07 38.58
N SER A 120 -9.13 10.86 38.04
CA SER A 120 -9.79 9.70 38.65
C SER A 120 -9.22 9.45 40.06
N PRO A 121 -10.05 9.27 41.11
CA PRO A 121 -9.58 9.05 42.46
C PRO A 121 -9.21 7.56 42.62
N CYS A 122 -8.11 7.14 42.01
CA CYS A 122 -7.51 5.84 42.32
C CYS A 122 -6.23 6.06 43.14
N ALA A 123 -6.42 5.89 44.45
CA ALA A 123 -5.47 5.49 45.48
C ALA A 123 -4.13 6.26 45.60
N ALA A 124 -4.01 6.95 46.74
CA ALA A 124 -2.75 7.37 47.32
C ALA A 124 -1.77 6.19 47.47
N CYS A 125 -0.53 6.37 46.99
CA CYS A 125 0.64 5.63 47.46
C CYS A 125 1.82 6.62 47.51
N PRO A 126 2.42 6.90 48.69
CA PRO A 126 3.47 7.89 48.83
C PRO A 126 4.80 7.43 48.24
N SER A 127 5.50 8.40 47.67
CA SER A 127 6.75 8.38 46.92
C SER A 127 7.99 7.89 47.69
N THR A 128 8.84 7.12 47.02
CA THR A 128 10.31 7.14 47.18
C THR A 128 10.98 6.81 45.84
N SER A 129 11.71 7.78 45.28
CA SER A 129 12.58 7.68 44.09
C SER A 129 13.91 6.97 44.43
N PRO A 130 14.94 6.89 43.54
CA PRO A 130 15.01 6.69 42.09
C PRO A 130 15.90 5.46 41.74
N GLY A 131 15.76 4.87 40.55
CA GLY A 131 16.57 3.69 40.19
C GLY A 131 16.69 3.44 38.68
N ARG A 132 17.93 3.50 38.22
CA ARG A 132 18.43 3.29 36.86
C ARG A 132 18.27 1.82 36.42
N ALA A 133 18.14 1.64 35.10
CA ALA A 133 18.66 0.53 34.28
C ALA A 133 17.73 -0.64 33.87
N THR A 134 17.87 -0.94 32.57
CA THR A 134 17.91 -2.25 31.90
C THR A 134 16.64 -2.86 31.27
N SER A 135 16.90 -3.30 30.03
CA SER A 135 16.49 -4.58 29.43
C SER A 135 15.12 -4.74 28.80
N LYS A 136 15.18 -4.86 27.47
CA LYS A 136 14.52 -5.89 26.64
C LYS A 136 13.87 -7.01 27.45
N LYS A 137 12.59 -7.25 27.20
CA LYS A 137 12.05 -8.61 27.23
C LYS A 137 10.85 -8.73 26.29
N ASP A 138 11.08 -9.52 25.26
CA ASP A 138 10.10 -10.19 24.43
C ASP A 138 8.90 -10.68 25.25
N LYS A 139 7.69 -10.49 24.74
CA LYS A 139 6.63 -11.47 24.95
C LYS A 139 5.85 -11.69 23.66
N GLU A 140 5.96 -12.93 23.26
CA GLU A 140 5.37 -13.61 22.12
C GLU A 140 3.85 -13.75 22.26
N LEU A 141 3.26 -14.23 21.16
CA LEU A 141 1.86 -14.26 20.75
C LEU A 141 0.86 -14.78 21.79
N ARG A 142 -0.41 -14.36 21.62
CA ARG A 142 -1.51 -15.28 21.25
C ARG A 142 -2.59 -14.53 20.48
N ILE A 143 -2.65 -14.77 19.18
CA ILE A 143 -3.81 -14.41 18.35
C ILE A 143 -4.59 -15.72 18.17
N SER A 144 -5.71 -15.85 18.87
CA SER A 144 -6.60 -17.00 18.75
C SER A 144 -7.33 -16.94 17.40
N LEU A 145 -7.12 -17.94 16.54
CA LEU A 145 -8.04 -18.21 15.42
C LEU A 145 -9.34 -18.82 15.97
N PRO A 146 -10.53 -18.45 15.45
CA PRO A 146 -11.74 -19.23 15.68
C PRO A 146 -11.73 -20.49 14.79
N ALA A 147 -12.08 -21.62 15.40
CA ALA A 147 -12.24 -22.90 14.73
C ALA A 147 -13.47 -22.88 13.80
N SER A 148 -13.27 -23.47 12.62
CA SER A 148 -14.31 -23.76 11.62
C SER A 148 -15.17 -24.92 12.13
N THR A 149 -16.48 -24.72 12.26
CA THR A 149 -17.44 -25.80 12.49
C THR A 149 -17.89 -26.34 11.14
N GLN A 150 -17.47 -27.56 10.82
CA GLN A 150 -18.05 -28.36 9.75
C GLN A 150 -19.30 -29.11 10.25
N GLN A 151 -20.29 -29.13 9.37
CA GLN A 151 -21.25 -30.18 9.04
C GLN A 151 -21.37 -31.40 9.96
N GLU A 152 -22.62 -31.65 10.39
CA GLU A 152 -23.29 -32.95 10.21
C GLU A 152 -24.68 -32.69 9.62
#